data_AF-A0A0T7K1S1-F1
#
_entry.id   AF-A0A0T7K1S1-F1
#
_cell.length_a   1.000
_cell.length_b   1.000
_cell.length_c   1.000
_cell.angle_alpha   90.00
_cell.angle_beta   90.00
_cell.angle_gamma   90.00
#
_symmetry.space_group_name_H-M   'P 1'
#
loop_
_entity.id
_entity.type
_entity.pdbx_description
1 polymer ?
#
loop_
_entity_poly.entity_id
_entity_poly.type
_entity_poly.pdbx_seq_one_letter_code
_entity_poly.pdbx_strand_id
1 'polypeptide(L)' 'MLFADKQSVFLVGQLTQNQFDSIVFGDEGQGYQLMNVEEFLSSSQVVPQLQERLKDYLKVSD' A
#
# COMPACT_ATOMS: atom_id res chain seq x y z
N MET A 1 -9.74 -5.99 -6.25
CA MET A 1 -10.62 -7.08 -5.78
C MET A 1 -9.79 -8.34 -5.71
N LEU A 2 -9.82 -9.10 -4.60
CA LEU A 2 -9.15 -10.40 -4.52
C LEU A 2 -10.08 -11.49 -5.06
N PHE A 3 -9.52 -12.43 -5.82
CA PHE A 3 -10.27 -13.55 -6.38
C PHE A 3 -10.04 -14.78 -5.52
N ALA A 4 -11.11 -15.40 -5.02
CA ALA A 4 -11.03 -16.50 -4.06
C ALA A 4 -10.32 -17.76 -4.62
N ASP A 5 -10.33 -17.92 -5.94
CA ASP A 5 -9.69 -19.01 -6.67
C ASP A 5 -8.22 -18.71 -7.06
N LYS A 6 -7.69 -17.54 -6.68
CA LYS A 6 -6.32 -17.12 -7.02
C LYS A 6 -5.50 -16.81 -5.78
N GLN A 7 -4.23 -17.20 -5.83
CA GLN A 7 -3.27 -16.78 -4.82
C GLN A 7 -2.97 -15.28 -4.98
N SER A 8 -3.07 -14.55 -3.87
CA SER A 8 -2.70 -13.14 -3.77
C SER A 8 -1.62 -12.99 -2.71
N VAL A 9 -0.55 -12.30 -3.07
CA VAL A 9 0.55 -11.95 -2.16
C VAL A 9 0.52 -10.46 -1.86
N PHE A 10 0.86 -10.09 -0.62
CA PHE A 10 1.11 -8.72 -0.20
C PHE A 10 2.61 -8.57 0.05
N LEU A 11 3.23 -7.56 -0.56
CA LEU A 11 4.67 -7.36 -0.50
C LEU A 11 4.98 -5.99 0.09
N VAL A 12 5.96 -5.96 0.98
CA VAL A 12 6.52 -4.73 1.53
C VAL A 12 7.99 -4.67 1.17
N GLY A 13 8.41 -3.53 0.62
CA GLY A 13 9.80 -3.24 0.30
C GLY A 13 10.26 -1.98 1.02
N GLN A 14 11.52 -1.95 1.43
CA GLN A 14 12.17 -0.76 1.95
C GLN A 14 12.93 -0.09 0.81
N LEU A 15 12.75 1.22 0.69
CA LEU A 15 13.45 2.04 -0.30
C LEU A 15 14.39 2.99 0.42
N THR A 16 15.54 3.24 -0.20
CA THR A 16 16.38 4.40 0.16
C THR A 16 15.70 5.69 -0.29
N GLN A 17 16.08 6.82 0.32
CA GLN A 17 15.53 8.13 -0.07
C GLN A 17 15.74 8.41 -1.57
N ASN A 18 16.93 8.14 -2.11
CA ASN A 18 17.21 8.32 -3.53
C ASN A 18 16.30 7.49 -4.45
N GLN A 19 15.95 6.26 -4.03
CA GLN A 19 15.00 5.42 -4.79
C GLN A 19 13.58 5.97 -4.72
N PHE A 20 13.18 6.47 -3.54
CA PHE A 20 11.88 7.12 -3.34
C PHE A 20 11.74 8.38 -4.21
N ASP A 21 12.76 9.24 -4.21
CA ASP A 21 12.78 10.48 -5.00
C ASP A 21 12.79 10.22 -6.52
N SER A 22 13.22 9.03 -6.93
CA SER A 22 13.28 8.60 -8.33
C SER A 22 12.02 7.85 -8.79
N ILE A 23 10.97 7.76 -7.96
CA ILE A 23 9.73 7.09 -8.35
C ILE A 23 9.07 7.86 -9.49
N VAL A 24 8.83 7.17 -10.61
CA VAL A 24 8.04 7.67 -11.74
C VAL A 24 6.85 6.74 -11.92
N PHE A 25 5.64 7.27 -11.74
CA PHE A 25 4.41 6.52 -11.98
C PHE A 25 4.17 6.38 -13.49
N GLY A 26 3.86 5.15 -13.94
CA GLY A 26 3.43 4.88 -15.31
C GLY A 26 1.92 5.11 -15.50
N ASP A 27 1.40 4.73 -16.66
CA ASP A 27 0.01 5.01 -17.09
C ASP A 27 -1.05 4.39 -16.16
N GLU A 28 -0.76 3.26 -15.52
CA GLU A 28 -1.66 2.66 -14.52
C GLU A 28 -1.64 3.43 -13.18
N GLY A 29 -0.51 4.06 -12.87
CA GLY A 29 -0.23 4.67 -11.56
C GLY A 29 -0.43 6.18 -11.49
N GLN A 30 -0.81 6.84 -12.58
CA GLN A 30 -0.98 8.29 -12.70
C GLN A 30 -1.99 8.91 -11.71
N GLY A 31 -2.94 8.11 -11.21
CA GLY A 31 -3.88 8.53 -10.16
C GLY A 31 -3.39 8.26 -8.74
N TYR A 32 -2.24 7.59 -8.57
CA TYR A 32 -1.67 7.31 -7.27
C TYR A 32 -0.76 8.44 -6.82
N GLN A 33 -0.76 8.65 -5.51
CA GLN A 33 0.12 9.57 -4.83
C GLN A 33 0.84 8.82 -3.71
N LEU A 34 2.09 9.22 -3.46
CA LEU A 34 2.80 8.80 -2.27
C LEU A 34 2.13 9.45 -1.06
N MET A 35 1.90 8.67 0.00
CA MET A 35 1.26 9.15 1.21
C MET A 35 1.87 8.49 2.44
N ASN A 36 1.65 9.11 3.59
CA ASN A 36 2.08 8.56 4.86
C ASN A 36 1.25 7.34 5.24
N VAL A 37 1.85 6.43 6.00
CA VAL A 37 1.18 5.21 6.48
C VAL A 37 -0.07 5.53 7.29
N GLU A 38 -0.01 6.55 8.16
CA GLU A 38 -1.15 6.96 8.99
C GLU A 38 -2.32 7.49 8.14
N GLU A 39 -2.02 8.24 7.09
CA GLU A 39 -3.01 8.75 6.14
C GLU A 39 -3.67 7.60 5.38
N PHE A 40 -2.87 6.62 4.93
CA PHE A 40 -3.38 5.42 4.29
C PHE A 40 -4.30 4.60 5.22
N LEU A 41 -3.90 4.41 6.48
CA LEU A 41 -4.66 3.61 7.45
C LEU A 41 -5.95 4.29 7.94
N SER A 42 -6.06 5.62 7.85
CA SER A 42 -7.23 6.38 8.28
C SER A 42 -8.18 6.77 7.13
N SER A 43 -7.74 6.64 5.87
CA SER A 43 -8.53 7.01 4.70
C SER A 43 -9.71 6.06 4.46
N SER A 44 -10.88 6.64 4.18
CA SER A 44 -12.10 5.91 3.79
C SER A 44 -12.15 5.57 2.29
N GLN A 45 -11.17 6.03 1.51
CA GLN A 45 -11.13 5.83 0.05
C GLN A 45 -10.34 4.58 -0.36
N VAL A 46 -9.73 3.88 0.60
CA VAL A 46 -8.86 2.73 0.35
C VAL A 46 -9.64 1.43 0.51
N VAL A 47 -9.20 0.36 -0.18
CA VAL A 47 -9.76 -0.98 0.02
C VAL A 47 -9.42 -1.47 1.43
N PRO A 48 -10.42 -1.74 2.31
CA PRO A 48 -10.16 -2.03 3.73
C PRO A 48 -9.20 -3.20 3.98
N GLN A 49 -9.25 -4.21 3.12
CA GLN A 49 -8.41 -5.40 3.24
C GLN A 49 -6.91 -5.11 3.07
N LEU A 50 -6.53 -4.03 2.36
CA LEU A 50 -5.13 -3.59 2.26
C LEU A 50 -4.68 -2.88 3.53
N GLN A 51 -5.59 -2.17 4.21
CA GLN A 51 -5.30 -1.55 5.51
C GLN A 51 -5.05 -2.61 6.57
N GLU A 52 -5.86 -3.68 6.63
CA GLU A 52 -5.63 -4.78 7.57
C GLU A 52 -4.29 -5.48 7.33
N ARG A 53 -3.95 -5.81 6.07
CA ARG A 53 -2.65 -6.42 5.74
C ARG A 53 -1.47 -5.53 6.14
N LEU A 54 -1.60 -4.22 6.02
CA LEU A 54 -0.57 -3.28 6.44
C LEU A 54 -0.48 -3.19 7.98
N LYS A 55 -1.61 -3.15 8.69
CA LYS A 55 -1.64 -3.20 10.17
C LYS A 55 -0.97 -4.47 10.70
N ASP A 56 -1.29 -5.62 10.10
CA ASP A 56 -0.68 -6.91 10.44
C ASP A 56 0.85 -6.88 10.26
N TYR A 57 1.33 -6.35 9.12
CA TYR A 57 2.76 -6.21 8.85
C TYR A 57 3.46 -5.29 9.88
N LEU A 58 2.83 -4.15 10.20
CA LEU A 58 3.34 -3.19 11.18
C LEU A 58 3.17 -3.65 12.62
N LYS A 59 2.46 -4.78 12.86
CA LYS A 59 2.08 -5.28 14.18
C LYS A 59 1.31 -4.23 14.99
N VAL A 60 0.53 -3.40 14.32
CA VAL A 60 -0.35 -2.41 14.96
C VAL A 60 -1.67 -3.11 15.25
N SER A 61 -1.95 -3.39 16.52
CA SER A 61 -3.27 -3.81 16.98
C SER A 61 -4.15 -2.57 17.22
N ASP A 62 -5.46 -2.71 16.97
CA ASP A 62 -6.47 -1.67 17.23
C ASP A 62 -6.56 -1.26 18.71
#